data_AF-A0A6L8Q9G1-F1
#
_entry.id   AF-A0A6L8Q9G1-F1
#
_cell.length_a   1.000
_cell.length_b   1.000
_cell.length_c   1.000
_cell.angle_alpha   90.00
_cell.angle_beta   90.00
_cell.angle_gamma   90.00
#
_symmetry.space_group_name_H-M   'P 1'
#
loop_
_entity.id
_entity.type
_entity.pdbx_description
1 polymer ?
#
loop_
_entity_poly.entity_id
_entity_poly.type
_entity_poly.pdbx_seq_one_letter_code
_entity_poly.pdbx_strand_id
1 'polypeptide(L)'
;MRAWRFSHSVFCRRRCTYTFTVLGAIVSVEAMFWLSFPCRMRRRTSLFTADFWGNVYDNAVAAGQYGPDAAPLGGVGTQIFNCMIIMMWCFVGIEGASVVSSRAARKTDVGKATLIGFICLMLIYVGASVLPYGYMSSAEVAALDYPALVYVFSSMAPGWGGPFISIAIIISILGSWLSFTILPAETTSEMADYKLLPASWGKLNSHNAPSMSLLIVGACTQAFLIILLFSADAYDFAFSMCTVAIVITWAFAAAYQAKWGVQNKNGVQAAIGFVAVAFQVIGVLFNGWSFLLLTCVGYIPGFFIYVKARKDYGNAITMGEKVCMGVISALGVLSLVLLAMGVISI
;
A
#
# COMPACT_ATOMS: atom_id res chain seq x y z
N MET A 1 -9.23 2.90 -25.25
CA MET A 1 -9.91 1.67 -25.74
C MET A 1 -9.01 0.43 -25.87
N ARG A 2 -7.74 0.53 -26.31
CA ARG A 2 -6.85 -0.65 -26.44
C ARG A 2 -6.41 -1.25 -25.08
N ALA A 3 -6.10 -0.41 -24.08
CA ALA A 3 -5.81 -0.87 -22.70
C ALA A 3 -7.00 -1.64 -22.08
N TRP A 4 -8.21 -1.19 -22.36
CA TRP A 4 -9.46 -1.81 -21.93
C TRP A 4 -9.70 -3.20 -22.52
N ARG A 5 -9.36 -3.41 -23.80
CA ARG A 5 -9.41 -4.74 -24.43
C ARG A 5 -8.37 -5.69 -23.84
N PHE A 6 -7.19 -5.20 -23.48
CA PHE A 6 -6.14 -5.99 -22.82
C PHE A 6 -6.55 -6.37 -21.39
N SER A 7 -7.05 -5.44 -20.59
CA SER A 7 -7.60 -5.76 -19.27
C SER A 7 -8.75 -6.78 -19.39
N HIS A 8 -9.71 -6.59 -20.29
CA HIS A 8 -10.83 -7.53 -20.44
C HIS A 8 -10.38 -8.94 -20.89
N SER A 9 -9.42 -9.04 -21.82
CA SER A 9 -8.92 -10.34 -22.32
C SER A 9 -8.02 -11.07 -21.31
N VAL A 10 -7.20 -10.35 -20.55
CA VAL A 10 -6.39 -10.91 -19.46
C VAL A 10 -7.27 -11.33 -18.29
N PHE A 11 -8.31 -10.55 -17.96
CA PHE A 11 -9.28 -10.89 -16.92
C PHE A 11 -10.11 -12.14 -17.23
N CYS A 12 -10.43 -12.40 -18.50
CA CYS A 12 -11.07 -13.64 -18.93
C CYS A 12 -10.15 -14.88 -18.78
N ARG A 13 -8.83 -14.71 -18.73
CA ARG A 13 -7.86 -15.80 -18.55
C ARG A 13 -7.08 -15.63 -17.24
N ARG A 14 -7.75 -15.92 -16.12
CA ARG A 14 -7.18 -15.92 -14.74
C ARG A 14 -5.80 -16.60 -14.63
N ARG A 15 -5.54 -17.66 -15.42
CA ARG A 15 -4.25 -18.37 -15.47
C ARG A 15 -3.06 -17.47 -15.86
N CYS A 16 -3.29 -16.44 -16.69
CA CYS A 16 -2.25 -15.51 -17.11
C CYS A 16 -1.83 -14.58 -15.97
N THR A 17 -2.78 -14.11 -15.15
CA THR A 17 -2.50 -13.28 -13.97
C THR A 17 -1.59 -14.00 -12.98
N TYR A 18 -1.87 -15.26 -12.65
CA TYR A 18 -1.02 -16.04 -11.75
C TYR A 18 0.42 -16.17 -12.25
N THR A 19 0.61 -16.36 -13.56
CA THR A 19 1.94 -16.46 -14.17
C THR A 19 2.72 -15.16 -13.98
N PHE A 20 2.12 -13.99 -14.21
CA PHE A 20 2.79 -12.70 -14.02
C PHE A 20 3.16 -12.43 -12.56
N THR A 21 2.26 -12.73 -11.62
CA THR A 21 2.53 -12.54 -10.19
C THR A 21 3.67 -13.45 -9.71
N VAL A 22 3.68 -14.72 -10.14
CA VAL A 22 4.75 -15.66 -9.78
C VAL A 22 6.09 -15.23 -10.40
N LEU A 23 6.10 -14.81 -11.66
CA LEU A 23 7.30 -14.30 -12.31
C LEU A 23 7.85 -13.05 -11.58
N GLY A 24 6.98 -12.10 -11.21
CA GLY A 24 7.39 -10.93 -10.43
C GLY A 24 8.03 -11.30 -9.09
N ALA A 25 7.48 -12.31 -8.40
CA ALA A 25 8.05 -12.81 -7.14
C ALA A 25 9.42 -13.46 -7.34
N ILE A 26 9.58 -14.32 -8.35
CA ILE A 26 10.86 -14.98 -8.67
C ILE A 26 11.94 -13.92 -8.96
N VAL A 27 11.62 -12.95 -9.81
CA VAL A 27 12.59 -11.93 -10.19
C VAL A 27 12.99 -11.06 -8.98
N SER A 28 12.07 -10.79 -8.07
CA SER A 28 12.37 -10.05 -6.83
C SER A 28 13.35 -10.83 -5.93
N VAL A 29 13.17 -12.15 -5.81
CA VAL A 29 14.07 -13.03 -5.05
C VAL A 29 15.44 -13.11 -5.73
N GLU A 30 15.49 -13.21 -7.05
CA GLU A 30 16.75 -13.22 -7.79
C GLU A 30 17.52 -11.90 -7.63
N ALA A 31 16.84 -10.75 -7.71
CA ALA A 31 17.46 -9.45 -7.46
C ALA A 31 18.14 -9.42 -6.07
N MET A 32 17.48 -9.95 -5.05
CA MET A 32 18.10 -10.04 -3.72
C MET A 32 19.32 -10.95 -3.65
N PHE A 33 19.25 -12.09 -4.33
CA PHE A 33 20.40 -12.98 -4.43
C PHE A 33 21.59 -12.24 -5.04
N TRP A 34 21.36 -11.46 -6.11
CA TRP A 34 22.37 -10.63 -6.75
C TRP A 34 22.84 -9.44 -5.91
N LEU A 35 22.02 -8.86 -5.02
CA LEU A 35 22.48 -7.86 -4.03
C LEU A 35 23.41 -8.48 -2.99
N SER A 36 23.13 -9.71 -2.56
CA SER A 36 23.88 -10.35 -1.48
C SER A 36 25.28 -10.81 -1.88
N PHE A 37 25.50 -11.15 -3.16
CA PHE A 37 26.76 -11.70 -3.66
C PHE A 37 27.93 -10.70 -3.65
N PRO A 38 27.79 -9.47 -4.22
CA PRO A 38 28.86 -8.48 -4.28
C PRO A 38 29.07 -7.77 -2.93
N CYS A 39 28.02 -7.63 -2.11
CA CYS A 39 28.11 -7.10 -0.75
C CYS A 39 29.06 -7.93 0.14
N ARG A 40 29.20 -9.23 -0.15
CA ARG A 40 30.17 -10.12 0.50
C ARG A 40 31.62 -9.90 0.03
N MET A 41 31.83 -9.37 -1.18
CA MET A 41 33.15 -9.20 -1.81
C MET A 41 33.73 -7.80 -1.63
N ARG A 42 32.92 -6.73 -1.71
CA ARG A 42 33.38 -5.34 -1.60
C ARG A 42 33.13 -4.81 -0.18
N ARG A 43 33.96 -5.23 0.78
CA ARG A 43 33.80 -4.85 2.19
C ARG A 43 34.18 -3.38 2.45
N ARG A 44 33.22 -2.47 2.29
CA ARG A 44 33.13 -1.25 3.13
C ARG A 44 32.38 -1.58 4.45
N THR A 45 32.67 -2.73 5.06
CA THR A 45 31.98 -3.21 6.27
C THR A 45 32.13 -2.24 7.45
N SER A 46 33.21 -1.47 7.49
CA SER A 46 33.42 -0.44 8.51
C SER A 46 32.45 0.74 8.38
N LEU A 47 32.10 1.17 7.17
CA LEU A 47 31.09 2.22 6.94
C LEU A 47 29.69 1.71 7.26
N PHE A 48 29.37 0.47 6.85
CA PHE A 48 28.09 -0.15 7.13
C PHE A 48 27.81 -0.29 8.63
N THR A 49 28.80 -0.68 9.45
CA THR A 49 28.61 -0.78 10.91
C THR A 49 28.77 0.55 11.64
N ALA A 50 29.64 1.45 11.17
CA ALA A 50 29.88 2.73 11.83
C ALA A 50 28.71 3.72 11.64
N ASP A 51 28.09 3.73 10.46
CA ASP A 51 27.04 4.69 10.11
C ASP A 51 25.65 4.07 9.96
N PHE A 52 25.44 2.83 10.44
CA PHE A 52 24.16 2.12 10.31
C PHE A 52 22.97 2.93 10.84
N TRP A 53 23.17 3.62 11.97
CA TRP A 53 22.16 4.45 12.61
C TRP A 53 22.26 5.94 12.23
N GLY A 54 23.13 6.28 11.27
CA GLY A 54 23.38 7.66 10.89
C GLY A 54 24.29 8.43 11.84
N ASN A 55 24.97 7.76 12.78
CA ASN A 55 25.81 8.44 13.77
C ASN A 55 26.99 9.19 13.12
N VAL A 56 27.57 8.69 12.03
CA VAL A 56 28.66 9.38 11.33
C VAL A 56 28.09 10.56 10.54
N TYR A 57 26.94 10.38 9.90
CA TYR A 57 26.21 11.45 9.22
C TYR A 57 25.82 12.59 10.19
N ASP A 58 25.16 12.28 11.30
CA ASP A 58 24.70 13.26 12.30
C ASP A 58 25.87 14.04 12.90
N ASN A 59 27.00 13.37 13.17
CA ASN A 59 28.22 14.03 13.64
C ASN A 59 28.83 14.94 12.57
N ALA A 60 28.79 14.55 11.29
CA ALA A 60 29.28 15.38 10.19
C ALA A 60 28.35 16.57 9.88
N VAL A 61 27.03 16.41 10.05
CA VAL A 61 26.06 17.52 10.03
C VAL A 61 26.34 18.49 11.19
N ALA A 62 26.53 17.98 12.40
CA ALA A 62 26.88 18.80 13.57
C ALA A 62 28.24 19.51 13.40
N ALA A 63 29.17 18.91 12.64
CA ALA A 63 30.45 19.52 12.27
C ALA A 63 30.36 20.51 11.09
N GLY A 64 29.17 20.75 10.54
CA GLY A 64 28.93 21.73 9.47
C GLY A 64 29.39 21.27 8.07
N GLN A 65 29.62 19.97 7.86
CA GLN A 65 30.21 19.46 6.61
C GLN A 65 29.22 19.35 5.45
N TYR A 66 27.91 19.37 5.72
CA TYR A 66 26.85 19.17 4.72
C TYR A 66 26.04 20.44 4.40
N GLY A 67 26.49 21.61 4.85
CA GLY A 67 25.83 22.90 4.61
C GLY A 67 24.77 23.27 5.65
N PRO A 68 24.17 24.47 5.55
CA PRO A 68 23.27 25.03 6.57
C PRO A 68 21.89 24.34 6.63
N ASP A 69 21.46 23.70 5.55
CA ASP A 69 20.13 23.06 5.45
C ASP A 69 20.16 21.57 5.82
N ALA A 70 21.34 21.00 6.12
CA ALA A 70 21.46 19.61 6.50
C ALA A 70 20.94 19.40 7.93
N ALA A 71 19.95 18.53 8.08
CA ALA A 71 19.37 18.15 9.36
C ALA A 71 19.86 16.75 9.78
N PRO A 72 20.17 16.54 11.08
CA PRO A 72 20.49 15.20 11.58
C PRO A 72 19.27 14.26 11.43
N LEU A 73 19.54 12.98 11.20
CA LEU A 73 18.55 11.90 11.14
C LEU A 73 17.83 11.73 12.49
N GLY A 74 18.52 12.07 13.59
CA GLY A 74 17.97 12.03 14.93
C GLY A 74 17.94 10.61 15.51
N GLY A 75 17.32 10.47 16.69
CA GLY A 75 17.26 9.18 17.38
C GLY A 75 16.43 8.14 16.62
N VAL A 76 16.67 6.86 16.92
CA VAL A 76 15.97 5.72 16.28
C VAL A 76 14.45 5.85 16.32
N GLY A 77 13.89 6.37 17.41
CA GLY A 77 12.45 6.61 17.52
C GLY A 77 11.94 7.60 16.45
N THR A 78 12.64 8.72 16.26
CA THR A 78 12.31 9.71 15.23
C THR A 78 12.42 9.11 13.83
N GLN A 79 13.46 8.32 13.57
CA GLN A 79 13.64 7.63 12.29
C GLN A 79 12.47 6.67 12.00
N ILE A 80 12.03 5.89 13.00
CA ILE A 80 10.86 4.99 12.89
C ILE A 80 9.59 5.78 12.59
N PHE A 81 9.35 6.88 13.31
CA PHE A 81 8.16 7.69 13.08
C PHE A 81 8.15 8.35 11.70
N ASN A 82 9.30 8.85 11.23
CA ASN A 82 9.43 9.51 9.94
C ASN A 82 9.19 8.57 8.75
N CYS A 83 9.49 7.26 8.89
CA CYS A 83 9.26 6.28 7.83
C CYS A 83 7.97 5.47 7.99
N MET A 84 7.14 5.79 8.98
CA MET A 84 5.99 4.95 9.36
C MET A 84 4.96 4.76 8.25
N ILE A 85 4.67 5.79 7.45
CA ILE A 85 3.74 5.67 6.30
C ILE A 85 4.33 4.75 5.22
N ILE A 86 5.61 4.88 4.91
CA ILE A 86 6.30 4.00 3.95
C ILE A 86 6.30 2.56 4.47
N MET A 87 6.56 2.35 5.77
CA MET A 87 6.48 1.02 6.38
C MET A 87 5.09 0.41 6.26
N MET A 88 4.02 1.19 6.50
CA MET A 88 2.65 0.71 6.33
C MET A 88 2.36 0.38 4.86
N TRP A 89 2.80 1.24 3.94
CA TRP A 89 2.68 1.04 2.50
C TRP A 89 3.28 -0.29 2.03
N CYS A 90 4.49 -0.63 2.52
CA CYS A 90 5.18 -1.86 2.17
C CYS A 90 4.33 -3.12 2.42
N PHE A 91 3.42 -3.12 3.40
CA PHE A 91 2.60 -4.28 3.72
C PHE A 91 1.18 -4.24 3.14
N VAL A 92 0.86 -3.23 2.32
CA VAL A 92 -0.42 -3.16 1.63
C VAL A 92 -0.56 -4.33 0.65
N GLY A 93 -1.70 -5.02 0.69
CA GLY A 93 -1.96 -6.22 -0.10
C GLY A 93 -1.83 -7.54 0.68
N ILE A 94 -1.44 -7.50 1.96
CA ILE A 94 -1.45 -8.69 2.83
C ILE A 94 -2.86 -9.28 2.98
N GLU A 95 -3.89 -8.44 2.85
CA GLU A 95 -5.31 -8.82 2.82
C GLU A 95 -5.74 -9.54 1.54
N GLY A 96 -4.91 -9.53 0.49
CA GLY A 96 -5.26 -10.12 -0.80
C GLY A 96 -5.67 -11.59 -0.70
N ALA A 97 -5.02 -12.36 0.17
CA ALA A 97 -5.36 -13.76 0.41
C ALA A 97 -6.72 -13.95 1.10
N SER A 98 -7.11 -13.04 2.01
CA SER A 98 -8.39 -13.12 2.70
C SER A 98 -9.55 -12.68 1.82
N VAL A 99 -9.34 -11.69 0.94
CA VAL A 99 -10.35 -11.23 -0.04
C VAL A 99 -10.75 -12.36 -1.00
N VAL A 100 -9.80 -13.19 -1.45
CA VAL A 100 -10.11 -14.32 -2.34
C VAL A 100 -10.37 -15.62 -1.59
N SER A 101 -10.55 -15.56 -0.27
CA SER A 101 -10.72 -16.76 0.57
C SER A 101 -12.00 -17.54 0.26
N SER A 102 -13.05 -16.87 -0.25
CA SER A 102 -14.28 -17.49 -0.74
C SER A 102 -14.04 -18.47 -1.89
N ARG A 103 -12.93 -18.30 -2.62
CA ARG A 103 -12.49 -19.12 -3.76
C ARG A 103 -11.38 -20.10 -3.40
N ALA A 104 -10.91 -20.11 -2.15
CA ALA A 104 -9.83 -20.99 -1.72
C ALA A 104 -10.33 -22.45 -1.58
N ALA A 105 -9.52 -23.41 -2.04
CA ALA A 105 -9.84 -24.83 -1.89
C ALA A 105 -9.94 -25.25 -0.41
N ARG A 106 -9.11 -24.65 0.45
CA ARG A 106 -9.14 -24.84 1.92
C ARG A 106 -8.92 -23.51 2.62
N LYS A 107 -9.81 -23.15 3.56
CA LYS A 107 -9.70 -21.92 4.35
C LYS A 107 -8.43 -21.86 5.21
N THR A 108 -7.92 -23.01 5.64
CA THR A 108 -6.67 -23.11 6.41
C THR A 108 -5.44 -22.75 5.58
N ASP A 109 -5.48 -22.89 4.26
CA ASP A 109 -4.38 -22.51 3.38
C ASP A 109 -4.23 -21.00 3.28
N VAL A 110 -5.32 -20.23 3.43
CA VAL A 110 -5.31 -18.76 3.37
C VAL A 110 -4.42 -18.18 4.46
N GLY A 111 -4.61 -18.61 5.72
CA GLY A 111 -3.81 -18.12 6.84
C GLY A 111 -2.34 -18.52 6.72
N LYS A 112 -2.06 -19.77 6.33
CA LYS A 112 -0.68 -20.25 6.11
C LYS A 112 0.02 -19.49 4.99
N ALA A 113 -0.65 -19.29 3.85
CA ALA A 113 -0.12 -18.55 2.73
C ALA A 113 0.18 -17.09 3.11
N THR A 114 -0.71 -16.46 3.89
CA THR A 114 -0.52 -15.09 4.39
C THR A 114 0.71 -14.99 5.29
N LEU A 115 0.85 -15.91 6.25
CA LEU A 115 1.98 -15.89 7.19
C LEU A 115 3.32 -16.18 6.51
N ILE A 116 3.37 -17.20 5.64
CA ILE A 116 4.58 -17.54 4.88
C ILE A 116 4.95 -16.39 3.95
N GLY A 117 3.97 -15.84 3.22
CA GLY A 117 4.16 -14.69 2.34
C GLY A 117 4.69 -13.48 3.09
N PHE A 118 4.11 -13.17 4.26
CA PHE A 118 4.57 -12.08 5.12
C PHE A 118 6.03 -12.26 5.58
N ILE A 119 6.40 -13.44 6.07
CA ILE A 119 7.78 -13.71 6.53
C ILE A 119 8.77 -13.58 5.35
N CYS A 120 8.45 -14.18 4.21
CA CYS A 120 9.29 -14.08 3.01
C CYS A 120 9.44 -12.61 2.57
N LEU A 121 8.34 -11.86 2.50
CA LEU A 121 8.35 -10.46 2.10
C LEU A 121 9.13 -9.57 3.07
N MET A 122 8.98 -9.81 4.37
CA MET A 122 9.73 -9.09 5.41
C MET A 122 11.24 -9.30 5.27
N LEU A 123 11.69 -10.54 5.07
CA LEU A 123 13.10 -10.83 4.80
C LEU A 123 13.57 -10.12 3.52
N ILE A 124 12.70 -10.06 2.51
CA ILE A 124 13.00 -9.39 1.26
C ILE A 124 13.19 -7.89 1.47
N TYR A 125 12.28 -7.24 2.18
CA TYR A 125 12.35 -5.81 2.45
C TYR A 125 13.53 -5.43 3.33
N VAL A 126 13.85 -6.23 4.36
CA VAL A 126 15.03 -6.00 5.19
C VAL A 126 16.29 -6.04 4.33
N GLY A 127 16.47 -7.07 3.51
CA GLY A 127 17.67 -7.13 2.66
C GLY A 127 17.68 -6.05 1.57
N ALA A 128 16.53 -5.73 0.96
CA ALA A 128 16.45 -4.67 -0.06
C ALA A 128 16.74 -3.28 0.50
N SER A 129 16.43 -3.03 1.78
CA SER A 129 16.69 -1.76 2.46
C SER A 129 18.13 -1.67 2.98
N VAL A 130 18.69 -2.80 3.45
CA VAL A 130 19.97 -2.81 4.15
C VAL A 130 21.16 -3.06 3.21
N LEU A 131 21.02 -3.95 2.23
CA LEU A 131 22.12 -4.34 1.33
C LEU A 131 22.67 -3.20 0.46
N PRO A 132 21.87 -2.22 -0.03
CA PRO A 132 22.40 -1.09 -0.79
C PRO A 132 23.47 -0.29 -0.05
N TYR A 133 23.37 -0.19 1.29
CA TYR A 133 24.34 0.53 2.12
C TYR A 133 25.71 -0.15 2.20
N GLY A 134 25.82 -1.41 1.76
CA GLY A 134 27.11 -2.05 1.56
C GLY A 134 27.88 -1.54 0.34
N TYR A 135 27.19 -0.87 -0.59
CA TYR A 135 27.76 -0.40 -1.85
C TYR A 135 27.86 1.14 -1.93
N MET A 136 26.85 1.84 -1.43
CA MET A 136 26.78 3.31 -1.40
C MET A 136 26.46 3.79 0.02
N SER A 137 26.94 4.97 0.40
CA SER A 137 26.55 5.62 1.66
C SER A 137 25.07 6.03 1.65
N SER A 138 24.50 6.27 2.84
CA SER A 138 23.13 6.78 2.99
C SER A 138 22.90 8.07 2.19
N ALA A 139 23.86 9.00 2.22
CA ALA A 139 23.80 10.25 1.48
C ALA A 139 23.85 10.04 -0.05
N GLU A 140 24.69 9.12 -0.53
CA GLU A 140 24.74 8.77 -1.96
C GLU A 140 23.42 8.14 -2.41
N VAL A 141 22.85 7.22 -1.62
CA VAL A 141 21.56 6.57 -1.94
C VAL A 141 20.41 7.58 -1.93
N ALA A 142 20.39 8.50 -0.96
CA ALA A 142 19.37 9.53 -0.85
C ALA A 142 19.41 10.56 -1.99
N ALA A 143 20.56 10.70 -2.67
CA ALA A 143 20.72 11.57 -3.83
C ALA A 143 20.36 10.90 -5.18
N LEU A 144 20.01 9.61 -5.18
CA LEU A 144 19.62 8.90 -6.40
C LEU A 144 18.17 9.20 -6.79
N ASP A 145 17.92 9.25 -8.09
CA ASP A 145 16.57 9.27 -8.63
C ASP A 145 15.81 7.97 -8.32
N TYR A 146 14.48 8.07 -8.23
CA TYR A 146 13.62 6.90 -8.10
C TYR A 146 13.43 6.18 -9.45
N PRO A 147 13.51 4.84 -9.50
CA PRO A 147 13.75 3.91 -8.39
C PRO A 147 15.26 3.71 -8.10
N ALA A 148 15.71 4.06 -6.89
CA ALA A 148 17.13 4.05 -6.50
C ALA A 148 17.86 2.72 -6.75
N LEU A 149 17.18 1.58 -6.58
CA LEU A 149 17.75 0.24 -6.82
C LEU A 149 18.26 0.05 -8.25
N VAL A 150 17.69 0.72 -9.26
CA VAL A 150 18.18 0.66 -10.64
C VAL A 150 19.62 1.19 -10.72
N TYR A 151 19.87 2.32 -10.06
CA TYR A 151 21.17 2.99 -10.07
C TYR A 151 22.19 2.24 -9.19
N VAL A 152 21.76 1.75 -8.03
CA VAL A 152 22.59 0.87 -7.19
C VAL A 152 23.07 -0.35 -7.98
N PHE A 153 22.18 -1.05 -8.70
CA PHE A 153 22.58 -2.18 -9.53
C PHE A 153 23.41 -1.81 -10.74
N SER A 154 23.16 -0.65 -11.34
CA SER A 154 23.98 -0.15 -12.46
C SER A 154 25.42 0.07 -12.03
N SER A 155 25.61 0.54 -10.80
CA SER A 155 26.94 0.70 -10.22
C SER A 155 27.57 -0.63 -9.80
N MET A 156 26.79 -1.59 -9.30
CA MET A 156 27.24 -2.90 -8.79
C MET A 156 27.60 -3.88 -9.92
N ALA A 157 26.82 -3.88 -10.99
CA ALA A 157 27.00 -4.72 -12.16
C ALA A 157 26.89 -3.86 -13.44
N PRO A 158 27.96 -3.11 -13.77
CA PRO A 158 27.96 -2.23 -14.94
C PRO A 158 27.61 -2.98 -16.22
N GLY A 159 26.78 -2.35 -17.05
CA GLY A 159 26.35 -2.88 -18.35
C GLY A 159 25.08 -3.72 -18.34
N TRP A 160 24.71 -4.38 -17.23
CA TRP A 160 23.50 -5.22 -17.21
C TRP A 160 22.63 -5.11 -15.96
N GLY A 161 23.17 -4.67 -14.81
CA GLY A 161 22.43 -4.62 -13.54
C GLY A 161 21.21 -3.69 -13.56
N GLY A 162 21.38 -2.46 -14.05
CA GLY A 162 20.28 -1.50 -14.20
C GLY A 162 19.16 -1.98 -15.12
N PRO A 163 19.47 -2.41 -16.37
CA PRO A 163 18.49 -3.00 -17.27
C PRO A 163 17.76 -4.22 -16.67
N PHE A 164 18.48 -5.10 -15.96
CA PHE A 164 17.88 -6.25 -15.28
C PHE A 164 16.83 -5.83 -14.25
N ILE A 165 17.16 -4.88 -13.36
CA ILE A 165 16.21 -4.36 -12.37
C ILE A 165 15.05 -3.59 -13.03
N SER A 166 15.31 -2.88 -14.12
CA SER A 166 14.25 -2.17 -14.85
C SER A 166 13.21 -3.14 -15.42
N ILE A 167 13.65 -4.24 -16.05
CA ILE A 167 12.77 -5.30 -16.56
C ILE A 167 12.02 -5.98 -15.41
N ALA A 168 12.72 -6.26 -14.31
CA ALA A 168 12.13 -6.83 -13.10
C ALA A 168 10.96 -6.00 -12.56
N ILE A 169 11.17 -4.69 -12.44
CA ILE A 169 10.17 -3.74 -11.97
C ILE A 169 8.97 -3.73 -12.91
N ILE A 170 9.17 -3.72 -14.23
CA ILE A 170 8.08 -3.76 -15.20
C ILE A 170 7.22 -5.03 -15.03
N ILE A 171 7.84 -6.21 -14.93
CA ILE A 171 7.12 -7.48 -14.74
C ILE A 171 6.36 -7.47 -13.41
N SER A 172 6.99 -6.99 -12.35
CA SER A 172 6.40 -6.90 -11.01
C SER A 172 5.18 -5.95 -10.98
N ILE A 173 5.31 -4.76 -11.58
CA ILE A 173 4.22 -3.78 -11.67
C ILE A 173 3.05 -4.35 -12.47
N LEU A 174 3.30 -5.07 -13.57
CA LEU A 174 2.23 -5.70 -14.34
C LEU A 174 1.47 -6.75 -13.53
N GLY A 175 2.17 -7.60 -12.77
CA GLY A 175 1.55 -8.59 -11.88
C GLY A 175 0.75 -7.94 -10.74
N SER A 176 1.31 -6.90 -10.13
CA SER A 176 0.65 -6.12 -9.07
C SER A 176 -0.60 -5.41 -9.60
N TRP A 177 -0.50 -4.74 -10.76
CA TRP A 177 -1.62 -4.02 -11.39
C TRP A 177 -2.82 -4.93 -11.67
N LEU A 178 -2.58 -6.15 -12.16
CA LEU A 178 -3.64 -7.14 -12.36
C LEU A 178 -4.27 -7.56 -11.03
N SER A 179 -3.45 -7.83 -10.01
CA SER A 179 -3.92 -8.26 -8.69
C SER A 179 -4.77 -7.17 -8.03
N PHE A 180 -4.29 -5.93 -8.02
CA PHE A 180 -4.99 -4.77 -7.45
C PHE A 180 -6.19 -4.29 -8.28
N THR A 181 -6.40 -4.82 -9.49
CA THR A 181 -7.64 -4.59 -10.24
C THR A 181 -8.69 -5.66 -9.89
N ILE A 182 -8.28 -6.89 -9.59
CA ILE A 182 -9.18 -7.99 -9.21
C ILE A 182 -9.71 -7.80 -7.79
N LEU A 183 -8.83 -7.50 -6.83
CA LEU A 183 -9.18 -7.45 -5.40
C LEU A 183 -10.34 -6.49 -5.10
N PRO A 184 -10.34 -5.23 -5.58
CA PRO A 184 -11.46 -4.32 -5.35
C PRO A 184 -12.74 -4.81 -6.03
N ALA A 185 -12.62 -5.38 -7.24
CA ALA A 185 -13.79 -5.85 -7.98
C ALA A 185 -14.46 -7.07 -7.33
N GLU A 186 -13.68 -8.01 -6.79
CA GLU A 186 -14.21 -9.13 -6.00
C GLU A 186 -14.81 -8.60 -4.68
N THR A 187 -14.12 -7.70 -3.98
CA THR A 187 -14.63 -7.09 -2.74
C THR A 187 -15.98 -6.40 -2.96
N THR A 188 -16.10 -5.54 -3.97
CA THR A 188 -17.35 -4.83 -4.25
C THR A 188 -18.43 -5.74 -4.80
N SER A 189 -18.07 -6.83 -5.47
CA SER A 189 -19.02 -7.87 -5.86
C SER A 189 -19.61 -8.57 -4.64
N GLU A 190 -18.77 -9.01 -3.70
CA GLU A 190 -19.20 -9.67 -2.46
C GLU A 190 -20.04 -8.72 -1.58
N MET A 191 -19.72 -7.42 -1.55
CA MET A 191 -20.55 -6.42 -0.86
C MET A 191 -21.98 -6.34 -1.41
N ALA A 192 -22.20 -6.66 -2.69
CA ALA A 192 -23.55 -6.73 -3.26
C ALA A 192 -24.34 -7.94 -2.72
N ASP A 193 -23.66 -9.07 -2.48
CA ASP A 193 -24.26 -10.26 -1.86
C ASP A 193 -24.70 -9.97 -0.41
N TYR A 194 -23.92 -9.14 0.30
CA TYR A 194 -24.29 -8.60 1.61
C TYR A 194 -25.30 -7.45 1.58
N LYS A 195 -25.87 -7.11 0.41
CA LYS A 195 -26.85 -6.02 0.22
C LYS A 195 -26.34 -4.63 0.63
N LEU A 196 -25.01 -4.42 0.60
CA LEU A 196 -24.37 -3.13 0.88
C LEU A 196 -24.22 -2.28 -0.38
N LEU A 197 -24.20 -2.91 -1.55
CA LEU A 197 -24.15 -2.27 -2.87
C LEU A 197 -25.32 -2.77 -3.73
N PRO A 198 -25.71 -2.04 -4.80
CA PRO A 198 -26.78 -2.48 -5.69
C PRO A 198 -26.48 -3.85 -6.31
N ALA A 199 -27.50 -4.68 -6.49
CA ALA A 199 -27.37 -6.04 -7.00
C ALA A 199 -26.63 -6.16 -8.36
N SER A 200 -26.61 -5.09 -9.16
CA SER A 200 -25.87 -5.03 -10.43
C SER A 200 -24.36 -5.23 -10.26
N TRP A 201 -23.79 -4.88 -9.11
CA TRP A 201 -22.35 -5.00 -8.82
C TRP A 201 -21.89 -6.46 -8.65
N GLY A 202 -22.80 -7.32 -8.15
CA GLY A 202 -22.56 -8.75 -7.97
C GLY A 202 -22.85 -9.61 -9.21
N LYS A 203 -23.37 -9.04 -10.30
CA LYS A 203 -23.71 -9.82 -11.50
C LYS A 203 -22.43 -10.29 -12.22
N LEU A 204 -22.26 -11.61 -12.28
CA LEU A 204 -21.18 -12.27 -12.99
C LEU A 204 -21.48 -12.41 -14.49
N ASN A 205 -20.45 -12.28 -15.32
CA ASN A 205 -20.54 -12.57 -16.77
C ASN A 205 -20.31 -14.06 -17.08
N SER A 206 -20.31 -14.42 -18.37
CA SER A 206 -20.04 -15.78 -18.86
C SER A 206 -18.67 -16.37 -18.47
N HIS A 207 -17.75 -15.54 -17.99
CA HIS A 207 -16.42 -15.93 -17.54
C HIS A 207 -16.28 -15.86 -16.00
N ASN A 208 -17.41 -15.81 -15.27
CA ASN A 208 -17.45 -15.69 -13.81
C ASN A 208 -16.72 -14.45 -13.26
N ALA A 209 -16.74 -13.32 -13.99
CA ALA A 209 -16.13 -12.07 -13.54
C ALA A 209 -17.22 -10.98 -13.29
N PRO A 210 -17.12 -10.20 -12.18
CA PRO A 210 -18.09 -9.17 -11.84
C PRO A 210 -17.89 -7.94 -12.74
N SER A 211 -18.57 -7.92 -13.88
CA SER A 211 -18.27 -6.96 -14.95
C SER A 211 -18.55 -5.52 -14.54
N MET A 212 -19.66 -5.26 -13.83
CA MET A 212 -19.99 -3.91 -13.37
C MET A 212 -18.95 -3.40 -12.35
N SER A 213 -18.54 -4.24 -11.40
CA SER A 213 -17.51 -3.90 -10.44
C SER A 213 -16.18 -3.56 -11.13
N LEU A 214 -15.78 -4.34 -12.14
CA LEU A 214 -14.58 -4.03 -12.95
C LEU A 214 -14.69 -2.71 -13.71
N LEU A 215 -15.87 -2.41 -14.28
CA LEU A 215 -16.12 -1.12 -14.94
C LEU A 215 -15.91 0.05 -14.00
N ILE A 216 -16.47 -0.03 -12.79
CA ILE A 216 -16.44 1.07 -11.83
C ILE A 216 -15.05 1.23 -11.24
N VAL A 217 -14.39 0.13 -10.85
CA VAL A 217 -12.99 0.15 -10.39
C VAL A 217 -12.11 0.78 -11.46
N GLY A 218 -12.25 0.36 -12.72
CA GLY A 218 -11.51 0.96 -13.83
C GLY A 218 -11.77 2.45 -14.02
N ALA A 219 -13.03 2.89 -13.92
CA ALA A 219 -13.40 4.30 -14.01
C ALA A 219 -12.79 5.12 -12.85
N CYS A 220 -12.86 4.61 -11.61
CA CYS A 220 -12.23 5.24 -10.44
C CYS A 220 -10.71 5.33 -10.62
N THR A 221 -10.05 4.28 -11.12
CA THR A 221 -8.61 4.31 -11.43
C THR A 221 -8.28 5.39 -12.44
N GLN A 222 -9.06 5.53 -13.53
CA GLN A 222 -8.82 6.59 -14.51
C GLN A 222 -9.01 7.99 -13.94
N ALA A 223 -10.06 8.20 -13.14
CA ALA A 223 -10.27 9.47 -12.46
C ALA A 223 -9.10 9.81 -11.52
N PHE A 224 -8.61 8.82 -10.76
CA PHE A 224 -7.45 8.99 -9.89
C PHE A 224 -6.18 9.31 -10.68
N LEU A 225 -5.93 8.62 -11.80
CA LEU A 225 -4.79 8.92 -12.68
C LEU A 225 -4.84 10.34 -13.25
N ILE A 226 -6.02 10.86 -13.57
CA ILE A 226 -6.18 12.26 -14.01
C ILE A 226 -5.81 13.22 -12.89
N ILE A 227 -6.20 12.92 -11.64
CA ILE A 227 -5.83 13.74 -10.48
C ILE A 227 -4.31 13.74 -10.27
N LEU A 228 -3.64 12.59 -10.44
CA LEU A 228 -2.17 12.49 -10.31
C LEU A 228 -1.41 13.42 -11.27
N LEU A 229 -2.00 13.78 -12.43
CA LEU A 229 -1.35 14.70 -13.38
C LEU A 229 -1.20 16.13 -12.83
N PHE A 230 -1.93 16.47 -11.78
CA PHE A 230 -1.90 17.79 -11.13
C PHE A 230 -1.11 17.77 -9.80
N SER A 231 -0.54 16.63 -9.44
CA SER A 231 0.25 16.45 -8.22
C SER A 231 1.69 16.92 -8.42
N ALA A 232 2.24 17.62 -7.43
CA ALA A 232 3.66 18.02 -7.46
C ALA A 232 4.60 16.80 -7.32
N ASP A 233 4.19 15.82 -6.50
CA ASP A 233 4.86 14.53 -6.36
C ASP A 233 3.83 13.40 -6.46
N ALA A 234 3.57 12.98 -7.69
CA ALA A 234 2.54 12.00 -7.99
C ALA A 234 2.78 10.65 -7.31
N TYR A 235 4.04 10.27 -7.05
CA TYR A 235 4.35 9.01 -6.40
C TYR A 235 4.04 9.10 -4.91
N ASP A 236 4.54 10.13 -4.24
CA ASP A 236 4.34 10.35 -2.81
C ASP A 236 2.87 10.55 -2.46
N PHE A 237 2.17 11.33 -3.28
CA PHE A 237 0.73 11.53 -3.15
C PHE A 237 -0.03 10.20 -3.33
N ALA A 238 0.28 9.41 -4.36
CA ALA A 238 -0.43 8.16 -4.64
C ALA A 238 -0.26 7.12 -3.53
N PHE A 239 0.98 6.86 -3.11
CA PHE A 239 1.24 5.82 -2.12
C PHE A 239 0.75 6.24 -0.72
N SER A 240 0.89 7.52 -0.35
CA SER A 240 0.38 8.03 0.94
C SER A 240 -1.14 7.97 1.02
N MET A 241 -1.84 8.41 -0.04
CA MET A 241 -3.31 8.29 -0.13
C MET A 241 -3.76 6.83 -0.06
N CYS A 242 -3.09 5.93 -0.79
CA CYS A 242 -3.44 4.51 -0.77
C CYS A 242 -3.24 3.89 0.62
N THR A 243 -2.12 4.21 1.28
CA THR A 243 -1.79 3.76 2.63
C THR A 243 -2.84 4.20 3.64
N VAL A 244 -3.20 5.48 3.65
CA VAL A 244 -4.21 5.97 4.60
C VAL A 244 -5.58 5.35 4.33
N ALA A 245 -5.97 5.20 3.06
CA ALA A 245 -7.24 4.58 2.69
C ALA A 245 -7.36 3.12 3.18
N ILE A 246 -6.31 2.31 3.05
CA ILE A 246 -6.34 0.91 3.48
C ILE A 246 -6.21 0.76 5.00
N VAL A 247 -5.42 1.61 5.66
CA VAL A 247 -5.24 1.58 7.12
C VAL A 247 -6.57 1.77 7.85
N ILE A 248 -7.51 2.55 7.31
CA ILE A 248 -8.86 2.69 7.86
C ILE A 248 -9.58 1.32 7.91
N THR A 249 -9.44 0.51 6.87
CA THR A 249 -10.06 -0.83 6.83
C THR A 249 -9.38 -1.80 7.81
N TRP A 250 -8.05 -1.72 7.93
CA TRP A 250 -7.30 -2.47 8.93
C TRP A 250 -7.68 -2.06 10.36
N ALA A 251 -7.94 -0.77 10.59
CA ALA A 251 -8.37 -0.25 11.89
C ALA A 251 -9.75 -0.78 12.28
N PHE A 252 -10.69 -0.86 11.34
CA PHE A 252 -11.96 -1.51 11.60
C PHE A 252 -11.82 -3.01 11.87
N ALA A 253 -10.96 -3.72 11.14
CA ALA A 253 -10.69 -5.13 11.38
C ALA A 253 -10.08 -5.37 12.78
N ALA A 254 -9.10 -4.55 13.16
CA ALA A 254 -8.46 -4.60 14.48
C ALA A 254 -9.43 -4.22 15.62
N ALA A 255 -10.26 -3.19 15.40
CA ALA A 255 -11.29 -2.80 16.37
C ALA A 255 -12.33 -3.90 16.57
N TYR A 256 -12.71 -4.60 15.50
CA TYR A 256 -13.57 -5.78 15.59
C TYR A 256 -12.90 -6.92 16.37
N GLN A 257 -11.61 -7.19 16.13
CA GLN A 257 -10.84 -8.19 16.90
C GLN A 257 -10.78 -7.83 18.39
N ALA A 258 -10.57 -6.55 18.73
CA ALA A 258 -10.59 -6.06 20.10
C ALA A 258 -11.96 -6.31 20.76
N LYS A 259 -13.04 -5.91 20.08
CA LYS A 259 -14.43 -6.12 20.52
C LYS A 259 -14.72 -7.60 20.75
N TRP A 260 -14.35 -8.45 19.78
CA TRP A 260 -14.55 -9.90 19.87
C TRP A 260 -13.77 -10.51 21.03
N GLY A 261 -12.51 -10.09 21.25
CA GLY A 261 -11.69 -10.54 22.36
C GLY A 261 -12.32 -10.22 23.72
N VAL A 262 -12.88 -9.02 23.88
CA VAL A 262 -13.60 -8.62 25.10
C VAL A 262 -14.86 -9.45 25.31
N GLN A 263 -15.68 -9.62 24.27
CA GLN A 263 -16.94 -10.39 24.36
C GLN A 263 -16.70 -11.86 24.71
N ASN A 264 -15.62 -12.44 24.19
CA ASN A 264 -15.28 -13.84 24.41
C ASN A 264 -14.34 -14.06 25.60
N LYS A 265 -14.09 -13.02 26.41
CA LYS A 265 -13.16 -13.05 27.58
C LYS A 265 -11.74 -13.52 27.21
N ASN A 266 -11.31 -13.31 25.96
CA ASN A 266 -9.96 -13.58 25.50
C ASN A 266 -9.12 -12.30 25.58
N GLY A 267 -8.48 -12.09 26.72
CA GLY A 267 -7.69 -10.87 27.00
C GLY A 267 -6.52 -10.67 26.03
N VAL A 268 -5.92 -11.76 25.52
CA VAL A 268 -4.81 -11.69 24.56
C VAL A 268 -5.29 -11.12 23.23
N GLN A 269 -6.39 -11.65 22.69
CA GLN A 269 -6.95 -11.16 21.42
C GLN A 269 -7.47 -9.73 21.54
N ALA A 270 -8.04 -9.38 22.70
CA ALA A 270 -8.44 -8.01 22.99
C ALA A 270 -7.23 -7.06 22.96
N ALA A 271 -6.15 -7.41 23.68
CA ALA A 271 -4.94 -6.60 23.73
C ALA A 271 -4.29 -6.42 22.36
N ILE A 272 -4.18 -7.49 21.56
CA ILE A 272 -3.65 -7.40 20.19
C ILE A 272 -4.49 -6.43 19.34
N GLY A 273 -5.82 -6.54 19.40
CA GLY A 273 -6.71 -5.64 18.68
C GLY A 273 -6.56 -4.18 19.10
N PHE A 274 -6.50 -3.90 20.41
CA PHE A 274 -6.31 -2.53 20.92
C PHE A 274 -4.96 -1.94 20.52
N VAL A 275 -3.88 -2.71 20.62
CA VAL A 275 -2.53 -2.27 20.21
C VAL A 275 -2.51 -2.00 18.71
N ALA A 276 -3.11 -2.86 17.90
CA ALA A 276 -3.17 -2.67 16.45
C ALA A 276 -3.96 -1.40 16.06
N VAL A 277 -5.11 -1.14 16.70
CA VAL A 277 -5.87 0.11 16.49
C VAL A 277 -5.04 1.32 16.90
N ALA A 278 -4.41 1.28 18.08
CA ALA A 278 -3.58 2.39 18.57
C ALA A 278 -2.42 2.67 17.60
N PHE A 279 -1.71 1.64 17.16
CA PHE A 279 -0.62 1.74 16.20
C PHE A 279 -1.07 2.37 14.88
N GLN A 280 -2.21 1.96 14.33
CA GLN A 280 -2.73 2.46 13.07
C GLN A 280 -3.24 3.91 13.17
N VAL A 281 -3.91 4.26 14.27
CA VAL A 281 -4.40 5.62 14.52
C VAL A 281 -3.23 6.58 14.72
N ILE A 282 -2.27 6.24 15.59
CA ILE A 282 -1.04 7.03 15.78
C ILE A 282 -0.29 7.12 14.45
N GLY A 283 -0.15 5.99 13.76
CA GLY A 283 0.29 5.85 12.38
C GLY A 283 -0.10 6.98 11.45
N VAL A 284 -1.41 7.05 11.22
CA VAL A 284 -2.03 7.96 10.28
C VAL A 284 -2.06 9.39 10.80
N LEU A 285 -2.24 9.61 12.11
CA LEU A 285 -2.31 10.97 12.64
C LEU A 285 -0.98 11.71 12.59
N PHE A 286 0.16 11.02 12.77
CA PHE A 286 1.47 11.67 12.77
C PHE A 286 1.94 12.08 11.37
N ASN A 287 1.74 11.23 10.36
CA ASN A 287 2.30 11.49 9.01
C ASN A 287 1.23 11.60 7.91
N GLY A 288 -0.03 11.28 8.21
CA GLY A 288 -1.06 11.07 7.19
C GLY A 288 -2.35 11.83 7.41
N TRP A 289 -2.39 12.80 8.34
CA TRP A 289 -3.63 13.50 8.70
C TRP A 289 -4.24 14.26 7.52
N SER A 290 -3.41 14.87 6.66
CA SER A 290 -3.84 15.57 5.45
C SER A 290 -4.46 14.59 4.44
N PHE A 291 -3.80 13.46 4.22
CA PHE A 291 -4.30 12.38 3.35
C PHE A 291 -5.56 11.72 3.93
N LEU A 292 -5.70 11.63 5.26
CA LEU A 292 -6.90 11.13 5.93
C LEU A 292 -8.11 12.02 5.61
N LEU A 293 -7.93 13.34 5.70
CA LEU A 293 -8.95 14.33 5.34
C LEU A 293 -9.29 14.28 3.83
N LEU A 294 -8.29 14.10 2.96
CA LEU A 294 -8.52 13.92 1.53
C LEU A 294 -9.28 12.62 1.22
N THR A 295 -9.01 11.54 1.96
CA THR A 295 -9.71 10.26 1.81
C THR A 295 -11.21 10.40 2.11
N CYS A 296 -11.61 11.30 3.02
CA CYS A 296 -13.02 11.59 3.28
C CYS A 296 -13.79 12.08 2.03
N VAL A 297 -13.12 12.80 1.12
CA VAL A 297 -13.71 13.22 -0.17
C VAL A 297 -14.05 12.00 -1.02
N GLY A 298 -13.15 11.00 -1.05
CA GLY A 298 -13.35 9.75 -1.79
C GLY A 298 -14.53 8.92 -1.31
N TYR A 299 -14.95 9.06 -0.05
CA TYR A 299 -16.12 8.36 0.49
C TYR A 299 -17.46 8.97 0.07
N ILE A 300 -17.49 10.25 -0.31
CA ILE A 300 -18.73 10.96 -0.66
C ILE A 300 -19.49 10.26 -1.80
N PRO A 301 -18.88 9.90 -2.95
CA PRO A 301 -19.55 9.11 -3.98
C PRO A 301 -20.10 7.78 -3.47
N GLY A 302 -19.35 7.11 -2.57
CA GLY A 302 -19.74 5.84 -1.96
C GLY A 302 -21.02 5.94 -1.15
N PHE A 303 -21.23 7.05 -0.42
CA PHE A 303 -22.45 7.27 0.36
C PHE A 303 -23.71 7.31 -0.51
N PHE A 304 -23.66 7.96 -1.68
CA PHE A 304 -24.81 7.98 -2.60
C PHE A 304 -25.17 6.57 -3.09
N ILE A 305 -24.15 5.75 -3.38
CA ILE A 305 -24.32 4.37 -3.83
C ILE A 305 -24.89 3.50 -2.70
N TYR A 306 -24.38 3.66 -1.48
CA TYR A 306 -24.88 2.98 -0.29
C TYR A 306 -26.34 3.34 0.01
N VAL A 307 -26.68 4.64 0.00
CA VAL A 307 -28.06 5.13 0.19
C VAL A 307 -29.00 4.53 -0.85
N LYS A 308 -28.57 4.46 -2.11
CA LYS A 308 -29.34 3.84 -3.18
C LYS A 308 -29.55 2.34 -2.92
N ALA A 309 -28.49 1.60 -2.58
CA ALA A 309 -28.60 0.18 -2.25
C ALA A 309 -29.58 -0.07 -1.10
N ARG A 310 -29.50 0.72 -0.01
CA ARG A 310 -30.42 0.61 1.12
C ARG A 310 -31.88 0.80 0.69
N LYS A 311 -32.16 1.80 -0.17
CA LYS A 311 -33.49 2.02 -0.74
C LYS A 311 -33.95 0.85 -1.62
N ASP A 312 -33.09 0.35 -2.50
CA ASP A 312 -33.39 -0.76 -3.41
C ASP A 312 -33.76 -2.05 -2.63
N TYR A 313 -33.16 -2.27 -1.45
CA TYR A 313 -33.46 -3.40 -0.57
C TYR A 313 -34.54 -3.12 0.49
N GLY A 314 -35.19 -1.95 0.47
CA GLY A 314 -36.25 -1.58 1.42
C GLY A 314 -35.77 -1.30 2.84
N ASN A 315 -34.47 -1.06 3.05
CA ASN A 315 -33.89 -0.80 4.36
C ASN A 315 -33.79 0.72 4.62
N ALA A 316 -34.27 1.17 5.78
CA ALA A 316 -34.10 2.56 6.20
C ALA A 316 -32.65 2.84 6.65
N ILE A 317 -32.21 4.09 6.49
CA ILE A 317 -30.91 4.55 7.02
C ILE A 317 -31.12 5.01 8.46
N THR A 318 -30.34 4.46 9.37
CA THR A 318 -30.34 4.77 10.80
C THR A 318 -29.83 6.18 11.07
N MET A 319 -30.18 6.76 12.23
CA MET A 319 -29.69 8.09 12.60
C MET A 319 -28.16 8.11 12.76
N GLY A 320 -27.58 7.03 13.29
CA GLY A 320 -26.12 6.88 13.42
C GLY A 320 -25.41 6.91 12.05
N GLU A 321 -25.92 6.17 11.06
CA GLU A 321 -25.38 6.20 9.70
C GLU A 321 -25.44 7.61 9.09
N LYS A 322 -26.55 8.35 9.29
CA LYS A 322 -26.68 9.73 8.80
C LYS A 322 -25.66 10.67 9.45
N VAL A 323 -25.48 10.58 10.77
CA VAL A 323 -24.50 11.39 11.50
C VAL A 323 -23.09 11.08 11.00
N CYS A 324 -22.73 9.80 10.87
CA CYS A 324 -21.42 9.41 10.35
C CYS A 324 -21.18 9.92 8.92
N MET A 325 -22.14 9.74 8.01
CA MET A 325 -22.03 10.28 6.65
C MET A 325 -21.88 11.80 6.66
N GLY A 326 -22.67 12.50 7.48
CA GLY A 326 -22.61 13.95 7.62
C GLY A 326 -21.25 14.46 8.12
N VAL A 327 -20.70 13.83 9.17
CA VAL A 327 -19.38 14.19 9.72
C VAL A 327 -18.27 13.92 8.70
N ILE A 328 -18.27 12.75 8.04
CA ILE A 328 -17.25 12.43 7.02
C ILE A 328 -17.35 13.38 5.83
N SER A 329 -18.56 13.70 5.36
CA SER A 329 -18.75 14.69 4.30
C SER A 329 -18.29 16.08 4.71
N ALA A 330 -18.55 16.51 5.95
CA ALA A 330 -18.06 17.80 6.46
C ALA A 330 -16.53 17.86 6.50
N LEU A 331 -15.86 16.78 6.95
CA LEU A 331 -14.40 16.66 6.92
C LEU A 331 -13.85 16.65 5.49
N GLY A 332 -14.55 16.02 4.54
CA GLY A 332 -14.20 16.08 3.12
C GLY A 332 -14.33 17.48 2.52
N VAL A 333 -15.37 18.23 2.88
CA VAL A 333 -15.49 19.64 2.45
C VAL A 333 -14.38 20.49 3.08
N LEU A 334 -14.08 20.29 4.36
CA LEU A 334 -12.97 20.95 5.04
C LEU A 334 -11.65 20.67 4.34
N SER A 335 -11.40 19.43 3.89
CA SER A 335 -10.15 19.08 3.21
C SER A 335 -10.00 19.80 1.87
N LEU A 336 -11.08 19.96 1.10
CA LEU A 336 -11.08 20.75 -0.13
C LEU A 336 -10.83 22.24 0.13
N VAL A 337 -11.35 22.79 1.23
CA VAL A 337 -11.08 24.17 1.64
C VAL A 337 -9.61 24.34 2.03
N LEU A 338 -9.06 23.42 2.82
CA LEU A 338 -7.64 23.45 3.22
C LEU A 338 -6.70 23.28 2.02
N LEU A 339 -7.09 22.45 1.04
CA LEU A 339 -6.40 22.34 -0.24
C LEU A 339 -6.42 23.65 -1.03
N ALA A 340 -7.59 24.30 -1.13
CA ALA A 340 -7.73 25.59 -1.82
C ALA A 340 -6.95 26.73 -1.13
N MET A 341 -6.78 26.66 0.20
CA MET A 341 -5.97 27.59 0.97
C MET A 341 -4.46 27.30 0.90
N GLY A 342 -4.03 26.21 0.26
CA GLY A 342 -2.62 25.80 0.19
C GLY A 342 -2.07 25.21 1.49
N VAL A 343 -2.93 24.87 2.46
CA VAL A 343 -2.52 24.21 3.72
C VAL A 343 -2.23 22.73 3.49
N ILE A 344 -2.96 22.11 2.56
CA ILE A 344 -2.72 20.75 2.09
C ILE A 344 -2.19 20.84 0.66
N SER A 345 -1.11 20.13 0.35
CA SER A 345 -0.61 19.94 -1.01
C SER A 345 -1.02 18.57 -1.55
N ILE A 346 -1.27 18.51 -2.86
CA ILE A 346 -1.47 17.27 -3.60
C ILE A 346 -0.35 17.09 -4.63
#